data_AF-A0A238VKE9-F1
#
_entry.id   AF-A0A238VKE9-F1
#
_cell.length_a   1.000
_cell.length_b   1.000
_cell.length_c   1.000
_cell.angle_alpha   90.00
_cell.angle_beta   90.00
_cell.angle_gamma   90.00
#
_symmetry.space_group_name_H-M   'P 1'
#
loop_
_entity.id
_entity.type
_entity.pdbx_description
1 polymer ?
#
loop_
_entity_poly.entity_id
_entity_poly.type
_entity_poly.pdbx_seq_one_letter_code
_entity_poly.pdbx_strand_id
1 'polypeptide(L)'
;MEKLRQRWGLTSNFQVILIIIVFSINGSFAAWVAKPLTEFIGLAKETTNPWIFWPIRIGLIFVIYQFTLPLVGFCFGQFKFFKAFSKKTLSRMGFKFLFKQDA
;
A
#
# COMPACT_ATOMS: atom_id res chain seq x y z
N MET A 1 19.77 9.36 -6.10
CA MET A 1 18.49 9.75 -6.74
C MET A 1 18.35 9.19 -8.15
N GLU A 2 19.39 9.24 -8.97
CA GLU A 2 19.34 8.88 -10.39
C GLU A 2 18.96 7.41 -10.69
N LYS A 3 19.52 6.45 -9.95
CA LYS A 3 19.16 5.02 -10.06
C LYS A 3 17.68 4.73 -9.73
N LEU A 4 17.13 5.39 -8.71
CA LEU A 4 15.72 5.25 -8.30
C LEU A 4 14.79 5.87 -9.34
N ARG A 5 15.15 7.08 -9.81
CA ARG A 5 14.44 7.79 -10.87
C ARG A 5 14.34 6.94 -12.14
N GLN A 6 15.45 6.36 -12.61
CA GLN A 6 15.48 5.47 -13.77
C GLN A 6 14.67 4.18 -13.53
N ARG A 7 14.82 3.53 -12.37
CA ARG A 7 14.09 2.29 -12.05
C ARG A 7 12.57 2.47 -12.01
N TRP A 8 12.11 3.66 -11.63
CA TRP A 8 10.70 4.01 -11.53
C TRP A 8 10.17 4.81 -12.72
N GLY A 9 11.02 5.15 -13.70
CA GLY A 9 10.63 5.89 -14.91
C GLY A 9 10.21 7.34 -14.64
N LEU A 10 10.76 7.97 -13.60
CA LEU A 10 10.37 9.31 -13.17
C LEU A 10 11.15 10.40 -13.92
N THR A 11 10.53 11.55 -14.15
CA THR A 11 11.17 12.63 -14.92
C THR A 11 12.00 13.55 -14.02
N SER A 12 11.63 13.71 -12.75
CA SER A 12 12.26 14.66 -11.83
C SER A 12 12.60 14.04 -10.47
N ASN A 13 13.69 14.52 -9.86
CA ASN A 13 14.07 14.18 -8.48
C ASN A 13 13.00 14.60 -7.46
N PHE A 14 12.24 15.65 -7.77
CA PHE A 14 11.13 16.11 -6.92
C PHE A 14 10.01 15.06 -6.84
N GLN A 15 9.72 14.35 -7.94
CA GLN A 15 8.72 13.27 -7.92
C GLN A 15 9.13 12.12 -7.00
N VAL A 16 10.43 11.79 -6.95
CA VAL A 16 10.95 10.75 -6.05
C VAL A 16 10.70 11.13 -4.59
N ILE A 17 10.95 12.40 -4.23
CA ILE A 17 10.70 12.90 -2.87
C ILE A 17 9.20 12.83 -2.54
N LEU A 18 8.34 13.29 -3.43
CA LEU A 18 6.88 13.21 -3.25
C LEU A 18 6.41 11.76 -3.06
N ILE A 19 6.93 10.83 -3.86
CA ILE A 19 6.58 9.41 -3.75
C ILE A 19 7.00 8.83 -2.40
N ILE A 20 8.20 9.18 -1.91
CA ILE A 20 8.66 8.76 -0.58
C ILE A 20 7.75 9.34 0.51
N ILE A 21 7.37 10.61 0.42
CA ILE A 21 6.45 11.24 1.37
C ILE A 21 5.10 10.52 1.37
N VAL A 22 4.53 10.25 0.19
CA VAL A 22 3.28 9.49 0.05
C VAL A 22 3.41 8.10 0.68
N PHE A 23 4.53 7.40 0.46
CA PHE A 23 4.76 6.10 1.07
C PHE A 23 4.83 6.17 2.61
N SER A 24 5.50 7.17 3.16
CA SER A 24 5.60 7.38 4.61
C SER A 24 4.23 7.68 5.23
N ILE A 25 3.45 8.58 4.62
CA ILE A 25 2.09 8.91 5.08
C ILE A 25 1.20 7.67 5.00
N ASN A 26 1.21 6.98 3.86
CA ASN A 26 0.35 5.83 3.63
C ASN A 26 0.69 4.65 4.54
N GLY A 27 1.97 4.41 4.81
CA GLY A 27 2.43 3.36 5.73
C GLY A 27 1.93 3.59 7.16
N SER A 28 2.13 4.80 7.69
CA SER A 28 1.63 5.19 9.01
C SER A 28 0.10 5.14 9.08
N PHE A 29 -0.59 5.63 8.04
CA PHE A 29 -2.04 5.59 7.97
C PHE A 29 -2.60 4.17 7.97
N ALA A 30 -2.06 3.27 7.13
CA ALA A 30 -2.53 1.89 7.07
C ALA A 30 -2.31 1.14 8.39
N ALA A 31 -1.18 1.36 9.08
CA ALA A 31 -0.93 0.78 10.39
C ALA A 31 -1.88 1.32 11.47
N TRP A 32 -2.22 2.61 11.40
CA TRP A 32 -3.18 3.24 12.29
C TRP A 32 -4.59 2.70 12.07
N VAL A 33 -5.07 2.59 10.82
CA VAL A 33 -6.39 2.02 10.48
C VAL A 33 -6.47 0.53 10.81
N ALA A 34 -5.39 -0.23 10.67
CA ALA A 34 -5.39 -1.65 10.98
C ALA A 34 -5.65 -1.93 12.48
N LYS A 35 -5.35 -1.00 13.38
CA LYS A 35 -5.56 -1.18 14.82
C LYS A 35 -7.06 -1.31 15.19
N PRO A 36 -7.93 -0.31 14.93
CA PRO A 36 -9.36 -0.43 15.22
C PRO A 36 -10.00 -1.55 14.39
N LEU A 37 -9.48 -1.84 13.19
CA LEU A 37 -10.01 -2.93 12.36
C LEU A 37 -9.73 -4.31 12.97
N THR A 38 -8.52 -4.54 13.54
CA THR A 38 -8.21 -5.77 14.27
C THR A 38 -9.04 -5.92 15.54
N GLU A 39 -9.30 -4.83 16.25
CA GLU A 39 -10.15 -4.83 17.45
C GLU A 39 -11.62 -5.09 17.08
N PHE A 40 -12.11 -4.50 15.97
CA PHE A 40 -13.48 -4.68 15.49
C PHE A 40 -13.80 -6.13 15.10
N ILE A 41 -12.85 -6.84 14.50
CA ILE A 41 -13.00 -8.27 14.17
C ILE A 41 -12.76 -9.20 15.37
N GLY A 42 -12.62 -8.65 16.57
CA GLY A 42 -12.46 -9.41 17.81
C GLY A 42 -11.05 -9.95 18.06
N LEU A 43 -10.06 -9.53 17.28
CA LEU A 43 -8.66 -9.92 17.49
C LEU A 43 -7.99 -8.95 18.47
N ALA A 44 -8.22 -9.18 19.77
CA ALA A 44 -7.46 -8.48 20.79
C ALA A 44 -6.04 -9.08 20.88
N LYS A 45 -5.03 -8.19 20.88
CA LYS A 45 -3.61 -8.55 20.99
C LYS A 45 -3.32 -9.40 22.24
N GLU A 46 -4.07 -9.15 23.31
CA GLU A 46 -3.92 -9.80 24.62
C GLU A 46 -4.46 -11.25 24.62
N THR A 47 -5.49 -11.54 23.82
CA THR A 47 -6.21 -12.84 23.86
C THR A 47 -5.89 -13.73 22.67
N THR A 48 -5.38 -13.16 21.58
CA THR A 48 -5.08 -13.89 20.35
C THR A 48 -3.64 -14.39 20.35
N ASN A 49 -3.42 -15.64 19.95
CA ASN A 49 -2.08 -16.16 19.73
C ASN A 49 -1.28 -15.23 18.78
N PRO A 50 -0.08 -14.75 19.16
CA PRO A 50 0.74 -13.86 18.33
C PRO A 50 0.97 -14.36 16.90
N TRP A 51 1.08 -15.69 16.72
CA TRP A 51 1.25 -16.32 15.42
C TRP A 51 0.04 -16.21 14.50
N ILE A 52 -1.15 -15.99 15.04
CA ILE A 52 -2.39 -15.74 14.28
C ILE A 52 -2.61 -14.24 14.10
N PHE A 53 -2.38 -13.48 15.17
CA PHE A 53 -2.59 -12.03 15.19
C PHE A 53 -1.75 -11.31 14.13
N TRP A 54 -0.45 -11.61 14.05
CA TRP A 54 0.46 -10.88 13.16
C TRP A 54 0.18 -11.11 11.67
N PRO A 55 0.01 -12.34 11.17
CA PRO A 55 -0.34 -12.57 9.77
C PRO A 55 -1.65 -11.88 9.37
N ILE A 56 -2.69 -11.93 10.21
CA ILE A 56 -3.96 -11.26 9.93
C ILE A 56 -3.77 -9.75 9.91
N ARG A 57 -3.07 -9.19 10.91
CA ARG A 57 -2.78 -7.76 10.97
C ARG A 57 -1.99 -7.28 9.76
N ILE A 58 -0.95 -8.02 9.34
CA ILE A 58 -0.16 -7.70 8.14
C ILE A 58 -1.03 -7.80 6.88
N GLY A 59 -1.88 -8.82 6.79
CA GLY A 59 -2.84 -8.96 5.70
C GLY A 59 -3.80 -7.77 5.61
N LEU A 60 -4.36 -7.32 6.74
CA LEU A 60 -5.22 -6.14 6.79
C LEU A 60 -4.48 -4.86 6.40
N ILE A 61 -3.29 -4.63 6.96
CA ILE A 61 -2.45 -3.48 6.58
C ILE A 61 -2.20 -3.50 5.08
N PHE A 62 -1.86 -4.66 4.52
CA PHE A 62 -1.62 -4.81 3.09
C PHE A 62 -2.87 -4.46 2.28
N VAL A 63 -4.04 -4.99 2.63
CA VAL A 63 -5.31 -4.71 1.95
C VAL A 63 -5.62 -3.22 2.01
N ILE A 64 -5.58 -2.61 3.20
CA ILE A 64 -5.80 -1.16 3.39
C ILE A 64 -4.83 -0.37 2.52
N TYR A 65 -3.55 -0.73 2.56
CA TYR A 65 -2.49 -0.05 1.83
C TYR A 65 -2.74 -0.03 0.32
N GLN A 66 -3.25 -1.12 -0.27
CA GLN A 66 -3.53 -1.16 -1.71
C GLN A 66 -4.64 -0.20 -2.15
N PHE A 67 -5.61 0.09 -1.28
CA PHE A 67 -6.68 1.05 -1.57
C PHE A 67 -6.28 2.49 -1.26
N THR A 68 -5.54 2.71 -0.16
CA THR A 68 -5.18 4.05 0.28
C THR A 68 -4.01 4.63 -0.52
N LEU A 69 -3.10 3.79 -1.03
CA LEU A 69 -1.91 4.26 -1.74
C LEU A 69 -2.25 5.06 -3.03
N PRO A 70 -3.15 4.60 -3.92
CA PRO A 70 -3.57 5.42 -5.05
C PRO A 70 -4.29 6.70 -4.61
N LEU A 71 -5.09 6.65 -3.53
CA LEU A 71 -5.84 7.80 -3.02
C LEU A 71 -4.90 8.91 -2.51
N VAL A 72 -3.93 8.55 -1.66
CA VAL A 72 -2.91 9.51 -1.19
C VAL A 72 -2.06 9.97 -2.36
N GLY A 73 -1.69 9.05 -3.27
CA GLY A 73 -0.98 9.39 -4.50
C GLY A 73 -1.72 10.41 -5.37
N PHE A 74 -3.06 10.38 -5.40
CA PHE A 74 -3.89 11.36 -6.10
C PHE A 74 -3.76 12.77 -5.51
N CYS A 75 -3.75 12.89 -4.17
CA CYS A 75 -3.56 14.18 -3.49
C CYS A 75 -2.23 14.87 -3.85
N PHE A 76 -1.19 14.09 -4.18
CA PHE A 76 0.13 14.60 -4.57
C PHE A 76 0.38 14.58 -6.09
N GLY A 77 -0.67 14.34 -6.91
CA GLY A 77 -0.57 14.33 -8.37
C GLY A 77 0.17 13.11 -8.96
N GLN A 78 0.41 12.06 -8.18
CA GLN A 78 1.12 10.84 -8.55
C GLN A 78 0.19 9.62 -8.73
N PHE A 79 -1.12 9.83 -8.93
CA PHE A 79 -2.13 8.76 -9.04
C PHE A 79 -1.77 7.68 -10.08
N LYS A 80 -1.37 8.08 -11.30
CA LYS A 80 -1.03 7.14 -12.37
C LYS A 80 0.12 6.22 -11.97
N PHE A 81 1.14 6.78 -11.33
CA PHE A 81 2.29 6.03 -10.81
C PHE A 81 1.84 5.00 -9.76
N PHE A 82 1.08 5.44 -8.75
CA PHE A 82 0.65 4.56 -7.66
C PHE A 82 -0.38 3.51 -8.08
N LYS A 83 -1.28 3.83 -9.03
CA LYS A 83 -2.21 2.85 -9.62
C LYS A 83 -1.46 1.79 -10.43
N ALA A 84 -0.45 2.17 -11.21
CA ALA A 84 0.41 1.21 -11.91
C ALA A 84 1.25 0.39 -10.93
N PHE A 85 1.74 1.01 -9.85
CA PHE A 85 2.51 0.36 -8.81
C PHE A 85 1.67 -0.68 -8.04
N SER A 86 0.45 -0.33 -7.61
CA SER A 86 -0.46 -1.25 -6.94
C SER A 86 -0.85 -2.41 -7.87
N LYS A 87 -1.27 -2.12 -9.10
CA LYS A 87 -1.58 -3.15 -10.13
C LYS A 87 -0.41 -4.11 -10.35
N LYS A 88 0.82 -3.59 -10.49
CA LYS A 88 2.04 -4.39 -10.63
C LYS A 88 2.33 -5.24 -9.40
N THR A 89 2.11 -4.71 -8.21
CA THR A 89 2.32 -5.41 -6.94
C THR A 89 1.33 -6.56 -6.76
N LEU A 90 0.03 -6.29 -6.90
CA LEU A 90 -1.02 -7.32 -6.83
C LEU A 90 -0.85 -8.40 -7.90
N SER A 91 -0.52 -8.00 -9.14
CA SER A 91 -0.26 -8.93 -10.25
C SER A 91 0.89 -9.90 -9.95
N ARG A 92 1.94 -9.45 -9.26
CA ARG A 92 3.07 -10.30 -8.84
C ARG A 92 2.72 -11.23 -7.68
N MET A 93 1.76 -10.86 -6.85
CA MET A 93 1.26 -11.67 -5.74
C MET A 93 0.18 -12.69 -6.18
N GLY A 94 -0.10 -12.80 -7.48
CA GLY A 94 -1.06 -13.77 -8.02
C GLY A 94 -2.49 -13.21 -8.22
N PHE A 95 -2.75 -11.96 -7.83
CA PHE A 95 -4.06 -11.31 -7.99
C PHE A 95 -4.30 -10.75 -9.40
N LYS A 96 -3.73 -11.36 -10.44
CA LYS A 96 -3.88 -10.92 -11.83
C LYS A 96 -5.35 -10.93 -12.30
N PHE A 97 -6.17 -11.81 -11.72
CA PHE A 97 -7.59 -11.93 -12.06
C PHE A 97 -8.39 -10.66 -11.79
N LEU A 98 -7.98 -9.84 -10.82
CA LEU A 98 -8.65 -8.57 -10.48
C LEU A 98 -8.53 -7.50 -11.58
N PHE A 99 -7.62 -7.69 -12.54
CA PHE A 99 -7.33 -6.70 -13.59
C PHE A 99 -7.63 -7.21 -15.01
N LYS A 100 -8.33 -8.34 -15.14
CA LYS A 100 -8.60 -9.00 -16.42
C LYS A 100 -9.63 -8.25 -17.29
N GLN A 101 -10.21 -7.17 -16.79
CA GLN A 101 -11.27 -6.39 -17.44
C GLN A 101 -10.77 -5.17 -18.25
N ASP A 102 -9.44 -4.95 -18.32
CA ASP A 102 -8.83 -3.85 -19.07
C ASP A 102 -8.21 -4.31 -20.43
N ALA A 103 -8.65 -5.43 -20.99
CA ALA A 103 -8.13 -6.00 -22.26
C ALA A 103 -9.12 -5.84 -23.41
#